data_AF-A0A914LB15-F1
#
_entry.id   AF-A0A914LB15-F1
#
_cell.length_a   1.000
_cell.length_b   1.000
_cell.length_c   1.000
_cell.angle_alpha   90.00
_cell.angle_beta   90.00
_cell.angle_gamma   90.00
#
_symmetry.space_group_name_H-M   'P 1'
#
loop_
_entity.id
_entity.type
_entity.pdbx_description
1 polymer ?
#
loop_
_entity_poly.entity_id
_entity_poly.type
_entity_poly.pdbx_seq_one_letter_code
_entity_poly.pdbx_strand_id
1 'polypeptide(L)'
;MHIVVLTSELTETAASLDVLSRPELDCVTQSCVCSYYGGKTNGSTNDCTLPNGQKVQKALRKEIRLLTEEERYKFFKALRIMKNNGDYDYFAALHRDAVGTGCAHGGQAFAGWHRELTKRFEIMLRKVDPSLSLPCWDSTLDNRLNNPRDSILFTDQV
;
A
#
# COMPACT_ATOMS: atom_id res chain seq x y z
N MET A 1 22.61 33.48 46.42
CA MET A 1 23.10 33.28 45.04
C MET A 1 21.93 32.74 44.22
N HIS A 2 21.24 33.64 43.51
CA HIS A 2 20.18 33.28 42.57
C HIS A 2 20.83 32.73 41.30
N ILE A 3 20.30 31.63 40.77
CA ILE A 3 20.53 31.25 39.37
C ILE A 3 19.17 31.29 38.68
N VAL A 4 19.12 32.14 37.66
CA VAL A 4 17.99 32.45 36.79
C VAL A 4 17.87 31.37 35.70
N VAL A 5 16.62 31.18 35.30
CA VAL A 5 16.05 30.27 34.28
C VAL A 5 16.74 30.32 32.91
N LEU A 6 16.86 29.15 32.27
CA LEU A 6 16.66 28.99 30.82
C LEU A 6 15.85 27.71 30.56
N THR A 7 14.53 27.82 30.64
CA THR A 7 13.60 26.93 29.96
C THR A 7 13.79 27.16 28.46
N SER A 8 14.42 26.22 27.76
CA SER A 8 14.37 26.23 26.30
C SER A 8 13.01 25.73 25.88
N GLU A 9 12.24 26.63 25.26
CA GLU A 9 11.04 26.33 24.51
C GLU A 9 11.42 25.42 23.34
N LEU A 10 11.16 24.12 23.46
CA LEU A 10 10.98 23.27 22.28
C LEU A 10 9.53 23.43 21.82
N THR A 11 9.25 24.57 21.20
CA THR A 11 8.13 24.70 20.26
C THR A 11 8.49 23.98 18.97
N GLU A 12 8.66 22.66 19.05
CA GLU A 12 8.61 21.82 17.86
C GLU A 12 7.13 21.59 17.58
N THR A 13 6.65 22.31 16.58
CA THR A 13 5.27 22.24 16.10
C THR A 13 4.85 20.79 15.99
N ALA A 14 3.84 20.40 16.77
CA ALA A 14 2.98 19.28 16.46
C ALA A 14 2.41 19.52 15.06
N ALA A 15 3.16 19.13 14.03
CA ALA A 15 2.67 18.97 12.69
C ALA A 15 1.70 17.79 12.75
N SER A 16 0.49 18.12 13.21
CA SER A 16 -0.77 17.39 13.10
C SER A 16 -0.62 15.87 12.93
N LEU A 17 -0.57 15.16 14.06
CA LEU A 17 -0.93 13.73 14.13
C LEU A 17 -2.32 13.43 13.52
N ASP A 18 -3.11 14.47 13.23
CA ASP A 18 -4.46 14.43 12.68
C ASP A 18 -4.55 14.52 11.14
N VAL A 19 -3.47 14.88 10.42
CA VAL A 19 -3.49 14.99 8.93
C VAL A 19 -3.07 13.68 8.22
N LEU A 20 -2.67 12.66 8.98
CA LEU A 20 -2.20 11.36 8.44
C LEU A 20 -2.92 10.15 9.00
N SER A 21 -4.08 10.33 9.66
CA SER A 21 -4.86 9.16 10.08
C SER A 21 -5.37 8.41 8.85
N ARG A 22 -5.03 7.12 8.76
CA ARG A 22 -5.49 6.19 7.72
C ARG A 22 -6.28 5.07 8.40
N PRO A 23 -7.49 5.38 8.91
CA PRO A 23 -8.27 4.42 9.70
C PRO A 23 -8.66 3.16 8.91
N GLU A 24 -8.64 3.23 7.58
CA GLU A 24 -8.76 2.06 6.70
C GLU A 24 -7.67 1.00 6.91
N LEU A 25 -6.50 1.39 7.43
CA LEU A 25 -5.37 0.48 7.67
C LEU A 25 -5.49 -0.30 8.99
N ASP A 26 -6.39 0.12 9.88
CA ASP A 26 -6.72 -0.60 11.11
C ASP A 26 -7.68 -1.77 10.83
N CYS A 27 -8.29 -1.80 9.64
CA CYS A 27 -9.19 -2.85 9.24
C CYS A 27 -8.49 -4.19 8.96
N VAL A 28 -8.94 -5.23 9.65
CA VAL A 28 -8.48 -6.61 9.45
C VAL A 28 -9.49 -7.49 8.70
N THR A 29 -10.71 -6.99 8.47
CA THR A 29 -11.80 -7.69 7.78
C THR A 29 -12.30 -6.90 6.56
N GLN A 30 -12.98 -7.59 5.65
CA GLN A 30 -13.55 -6.97 4.46
C GLN A 30 -14.77 -6.09 4.82
N SER A 31 -15.56 -6.49 5.83
CA SER A 31 -16.66 -5.67 6.34
C SER A 31 -16.18 -4.34 6.91
N CYS A 32 -15.07 -4.34 7.66
CA CYS A 32 -14.49 -3.11 8.22
C CYS A 32 -14.09 -2.13 7.13
N VAL A 33 -13.37 -2.59 6.11
CA VAL A 33 -12.84 -1.70 5.07
C VAL A 33 -13.91 -1.25 4.05
N CYS A 34 -15.10 -1.86 4.10
CA CYS A 34 -16.11 -1.70 3.06
C CYS A 34 -16.61 -0.26 2.87
N SER A 35 -16.76 0.49 3.97
CA SER A 35 -17.19 1.89 3.92
C SER A 35 -16.19 2.76 3.17
N TYR A 36 -14.89 2.49 3.30
CA TYR A 36 -13.82 3.20 2.58
C TYR A 36 -13.80 2.89 1.09
N TYR A 37 -14.41 1.76 0.67
CA TYR A 37 -14.64 1.44 -0.75
C TYR A 37 -15.99 1.99 -1.27
N GLY A 38 -16.71 2.77 -0.47
CA GLY A 38 -18.06 3.26 -0.80
C GLY A 38 -19.13 2.16 -0.78
N GLY A 39 -18.82 0.99 -0.22
CA GLY A 39 -19.72 -0.16 -0.18
C GLY A 39 -20.59 -0.24 1.08
N LYS A 40 -21.47 -1.24 1.08
CA LYS A 40 -22.32 -1.62 2.22
C LYS A 40 -22.03 -3.07 2.65
N THR A 41 -22.13 -3.32 3.94
CA THR A 41 -21.91 -4.63 4.55
C THR A 41 -23.04 -5.00 5.51
N ASN A 42 -23.34 -6.28 5.63
CA ASN A 42 -24.23 -6.84 6.66
C ASN A 42 -23.50 -7.19 7.97
N GLY A 43 -22.21 -6.86 8.09
CA GLY A 43 -21.38 -7.10 9.27
C GLY A 43 -20.61 -8.44 9.23
N SER A 44 -20.91 -9.34 8.30
CA SER A 44 -20.13 -10.57 8.12
C SER A 44 -18.70 -10.26 7.68
N THR A 45 -17.71 -10.96 8.25
CA THR A 45 -16.27 -10.71 8.08
C THR A 45 -15.82 -10.47 6.62
N ASN A 46 -16.42 -11.20 5.68
CA ASN A 46 -16.06 -11.14 4.26
C ASN A 46 -17.09 -10.41 3.39
N ASP A 47 -18.08 -9.75 3.98
CA ASP A 47 -19.14 -9.09 3.23
C ASP A 47 -18.78 -7.64 2.91
N CYS A 48 -18.78 -7.32 1.63
CA CYS A 48 -18.79 -5.95 1.15
C CYS A 48 -19.42 -5.89 -0.25
N THR A 49 -20.41 -5.02 -0.42
CA THR A 49 -21.15 -4.82 -1.67
C THR A 49 -20.96 -3.39 -2.14
N LEU A 50 -20.38 -3.20 -3.32
CA LEU A 50 -20.15 -1.88 -3.91
C LEU A 50 -21.47 -1.25 -4.41
N PRO A 51 -21.51 0.07 -4.68
CA PRO A 51 -22.70 0.76 -5.19
C PRO A 51 -23.28 0.17 -6.48
N ASN A 52 -22.42 -0.44 -7.31
CA ASN A 52 -22.81 -1.10 -8.55
C ASN A 52 -23.35 -2.54 -8.35
N GLY A 53 -23.55 -2.98 -7.10
CA GLY A 53 -24.03 -4.31 -6.75
C GLY A 53 -22.96 -5.41 -6.73
N GLN A 54 -21.72 -5.11 -7.15
CA GLN A 54 -20.65 -6.10 -7.14
C GLN A 54 -20.18 -6.39 -5.71
N LYS A 55 -19.98 -7.68 -5.40
CA LYS A 55 -19.32 -8.10 -4.17
C LYS A 55 -17.82 -7.94 -4.31
N VAL A 56 -17.20 -7.24 -3.36
CA VAL A 56 -15.74 -7.21 -3.25
C VAL A 56 -15.25 -8.64 -3.00
N GLN A 57 -14.24 -9.07 -3.74
CA GLN A 57 -13.63 -10.39 -3.58
C GLN A 57 -12.20 -10.26 -3.05
N LYS A 58 -11.63 -11.38 -2.62
CA LYS A 58 -10.19 -11.50 -2.38
C LYS A 58 -9.43 -11.06 -3.64
N ALA A 59 -8.36 -10.28 -3.45
CA ALA A 59 -7.55 -9.79 -4.54
C ALA A 59 -6.83 -10.97 -5.23
N LEU A 60 -6.87 -11.01 -6.56
CA LEU A 60 -6.11 -11.97 -7.37
C LEU A 60 -4.88 -11.27 -7.96
N ARG A 61 -3.71 -11.47 -7.34
CA ARG A 61 -2.46 -10.86 -7.78
C ARG A 61 -1.92 -11.58 -9.00
N LYS A 62 -2.05 -10.95 -10.17
CA LYS A 62 -1.53 -11.45 -11.45
C LYS A 62 -0.08 -11.05 -11.64
N GLU A 63 0.64 -11.83 -12.45
CA GLU A 63 1.95 -11.41 -12.96
C GLU A 63 1.76 -10.17 -13.85
N ILE A 64 2.62 -9.14 -13.68
CA ILE A 64 2.41 -7.82 -14.27
C ILE A 64 2.37 -7.82 -15.81
N ARG A 65 3.08 -8.74 -16.47
CA ARG A 65 3.11 -8.91 -17.93
C ARG A 65 1.84 -9.58 -18.46
N LEU A 66 1.05 -10.20 -17.58
CA LEU A 66 -0.26 -10.79 -17.89
C LEU A 66 -1.44 -9.83 -17.67
N LEU A 67 -1.18 -8.61 -17.20
CA LEU A 67 -2.22 -7.59 -17.13
C LEU A 67 -2.63 -7.14 -18.53
N THR A 68 -3.94 -7.03 -18.75
CA THR A 68 -4.49 -6.34 -19.92
C THR A 68 -4.09 -4.87 -19.91
N GLU A 69 -4.16 -4.20 -21.06
CA GLU A 69 -3.88 -2.75 -21.15
C GLU A 69 -4.76 -1.93 -20.21
N GLU A 70 -6.04 -2.29 -20.07
CA GLU A 70 -6.97 -1.62 -19.17
C GLU A 70 -6.59 -1.82 -17.70
N GLU A 71 -6.30 -3.04 -17.28
CA GLU A 71 -5.87 -3.35 -15.92
C GLU A 71 -4.59 -2.60 -15.57
N ARG A 72 -3.63 -2.61 -16.49
CA ARG A 72 -2.34 -1.91 -16.34
C ARG A 72 -2.53 -0.41 -16.25
N TYR A 73 -3.36 0.18 -17.12
CA TYR A 73 -3.69 1.60 -17.08
C TYR A 73 -4.31 1.99 -15.73
N LYS A 74 -5.32 1.24 -15.26
CA LYS A 74 -5.96 1.49 -13.96
C LYS A 74 -4.96 1.36 -12.81
N PHE A 75 -4.11 0.34 -12.83
CA PHE A 75 -3.08 0.12 -11.82
C PHE A 75 -2.10 1.31 -11.73
N PHE A 76 -1.48 1.73 -12.84
CA PHE A 76 -0.54 2.85 -12.82
C PHE A 76 -1.21 4.20 -12.57
N LYS A 77 -2.48 4.36 -12.98
CA LYS A 77 -3.27 5.54 -12.62
C LYS A 77 -3.49 5.60 -11.11
N ALA A 78 -3.86 4.49 -10.48
CA ALA A 78 -4.06 4.41 -9.04
C ALA A 78 -2.75 4.66 -8.26
N LEU A 79 -1.62 4.10 -8.71
CA LEU A 79 -0.31 4.41 -8.13
C LEU A 79 0.05 5.90 -8.20
N ARG A 80 -0.24 6.57 -9.32
CA ARG A 80 -0.04 8.03 -9.46
C ARG A 80 -0.93 8.82 -8.49
N ILE A 81 -2.19 8.41 -8.31
CA ILE A 81 -3.08 9.01 -7.31
C ILE A 81 -2.50 8.85 -5.90
N MET A 82 -2.08 7.63 -5.53
CA MET A 82 -1.46 7.34 -4.23
C MET A 82 -0.14 8.10 -4.02
N LYS A 83 0.63 8.34 -5.09
CA LYS A 83 1.85 9.16 -4.99
C LYS A 83 1.50 10.64 -4.76
N ASN A 84 0.52 11.17 -5.47
CA ASN A 84 0.13 12.57 -5.38
C ASN A 84 -0.57 12.94 -4.07
N ASN A 85 -1.25 12.00 -3.42
CA ASN A 85 -1.92 12.22 -2.13
C ASN A 85 -1.05 11.82 -0.92
N GLY A 86 0.18 11.35 -1.14
CA GLY A 86 1.13 10.96 -0.09
C GLY A 86 0.98 9.55 0.47
N ASP A 87 0.01 8.74 0.00
CA ASP A 87 -0.18 7.37 0.47
C ASP A 87 0.97 6.45 0.08
N TYR A 88 1.52 6.61 -1.12
CA TYR A 88 2.71 5.87 -1.54
C TYR A 88 3.90 6.18 -0.62
N ASP A 89 4.09 7.47 -0.32
CA ASP A 89 5.21 7.96 0.48
C ASP A 89 5.10 7.54 1.94
N TYR A 90 3.87 7.41 2.45
CA TYR A 90 3.60 6.83 3.76
C TYR A 90 4.16 5.40 3.87
N PHE A 91 3.89 4.52 2.90
CA PHE A 91 4.44 3.16 2.93
C PHE A 91 5.95 3.11 2.71
N ALA A 92 6.50 4.00 1.88
CA ALA A 92 7.94 4.13 1.70
C ALA A 92 8.63 4.55 3.01
N ALA A 93 8.03 5.49 3.75
CA ALA A 93 8.51 5.92 5.06
C ALA A 93 8.45 4.79 6.10
N LEU A 94 7.31 4.08 6.19
CA LEU A 94 7.16 2.92 7.08
C LEU A 94 8.24 1.86 6.84
N HIS A 95 8.55 1.57 5.57
CA HIS A 95 9.64 0.64 5.25
C HIS A 95 11.01 1.18 5.63
N ARG A 96 11.33 2.44 5.26
CA ARG A 96 12.61 3.09 5.59
C ARG A 96 12.87 3.04 7.10
N ASP A 97 11.87 3.39 7.90
CA ASP A 97 12.01 3.50 9.35
C ASP A 97 12.11 2.11 10.02
N ALA A 98 11.72 1.03 9.32
CA ALA A 98 11.79 -0.34 9.81
C ALA A 98 13.11 -1.07 9.47
N VAL A 99 13.96 -0.55 8.59
CA VAL A 99 15.18 -1.25 8.10
C VAL A 99 16.11 -1.70 9.25
N GLY A 100 16.31 -0.85 10.26
CA GLY A 100 17.21 -1.13 11.39
C GLY A 100 16.62 -2.00 12.51
N THR A 101 15.34 -2.39 12.41
CA THR A 101 14.63 -3.05 13.53
C THR A 101 14.79 -4.57 13.55
N GLY A 102 15.35 -5.17 12.49
CA GLY A 102 15.32 -6.62 12.28
C GLY A 102 13.95 -7.16 11.82
N CYS A 103 12.91 -6.32 11.82
CA CYS A 103 11.56 -6.71 11.39
C CYS A 103 11.40 -6.68 9.87
N ALA A 104 11.87 -5.61 9.23
CA ALA A 104 11.81 -5.49 7.77
C ALA A 104 12.89 -6.34 7.11
N HIS A 105 14.13 -6.35 7.61
CA HIS A 105 15.27 -7.06 7.00
C HIS A 105 16.09 -7.79 8.06
N GLY A 106 16.78 -8.87 7.66
CA GLY A 106 17.78 -9.55 8.50
C GLY A 106 17.26 -10.44 9.64
N GLY A 107 15.95 -10.46 9.93
CA GLY A 107 15.33 -11.29 10.99
C GLY A 107 14.20 -12.19 10.51
N GLN A 108 13.66 -13.03 11.41
CA GLN A 108 12.61 -14.01 11.08
C GLN A 108 11.26 -13.35 10.71
N ALA A 109 11.06 -12.10 11.11
CA ALA A 109 9.86 -11.33 10.79
C ALA A 109 9.83 -10.82 9.34
N PHE A 110 10.93 -10.93 8.57
CA PHE A 110 11.05 -10.42 7.19
C PHE A 110 9.80 -10.68 6.33
N ALA A 111 9.38 -11.94 6.24
CA ALA A 111 8.27 -12.34 5.38
C ALA A 111 6.91 -11.86 5.92
N GLY A 112 6.72 -11.88 7.25
CA GLY A 112 5.49 -11.43 7.89
C GLY A 112 5.30 -9.92 7.78
N TRP A 113 6.37 -9.15 8.04
CA TRP A 113 6.38 -7.70 7.97
C TRP A 113 6.04 -7.22 6.54
N HIS A 114 6.70 -7.78 5.52
CA HIS A 114 6.42 -7.43 4.13
C HIS A 114 5.04 -7.88 3.65
N ARG A 115 4.54 -9.04 4.12
CA ARG A 115 3.16 -9.49 3.83
C ARG A 115 2.14 -8.47 4.30
N GLU A 116 2.29 -7.99 5.54
CA GLU A 116 1.37 -7.01 6.11
C GLU A 116 1.53 -5.62 5.48
N LEU A 117 2.76 -5.18 5.17
CA LEU A 117 2.98 -3.95 4.38
C LEU A 117 2.24 -4.03 3.03
N THR A 118 2.40 -5.15 2.32
CA THR A 118 1.79 -5.38 1.00
C THR A 118 0.26 -5.41 1.08
N LYS A 119 -0.30 -6.06 2.12
CA LYS A 119 -1.75 -6.10 2.34
C LYS A 119 -2.32 -4.70 2.59
N ARG A 120 -1.66 -3.90 3.42
CA ARG A 120 -2.07 -2.52 3.72
C ARG A 120 -1.93 -1.60 2.50
N PHE A 121 -0.87 -1.77 1.72
CA PHE A 121 -0.71 -1.07 0.44
C PHE A 121 -1.87 -1.41 -0.53
N GLU A 122 -2.25 -2.68 -0.61
CA GLU A 122 -3.37 -3.13 -1.46
C GLU A 122 -4.74 -2.61 -0.96
N ILE A 123 -4.93 -2.40 0.34
CA ILE A 123 -6.13 -1.70 0.87
C ILE A 123 -6.20 -0.27 0.31
N MET A 124 -5.10 0.48 0.33
CA MET A 124 -5.05 1.84 -0.19
C MET A 124 -5.22 1.89 -1.71
N LEU A 125 -4.61 0.96 -2.43
CA LEU A 125 -4.82 0.80 -3.87
C LEU A 125 -6.31 0.57 -4.19
N ARG A 126 -6.99 -0.26 -3.39
CA ARG A 126 -8.40 -0.59 -3.57
C ARG A 126 -9.36 0.47 -3.06
N LYS A 127 -8.90 1.37 -2.20
CA LYS A 127 -9.62 2.61 -1.85
C LYS A 127 -9.74 3.53 -3.07
N VAL A 128 -8.74 3.53 -3.95
CA VAL A 128 -8.79 4.26 -5.24
C VAL A 128 -9.69 3.54 -6.24
N ASP A 129 -9.53 2.22 -6.39
CA ASP A 129 -10.36 1.38 -7.26
C ASP A 129 -10.53 -0.04 -6.66
N PRO A 130 -11.72 -0.39 -6.13
CA PRO A 130 -11.95 -1.68 -5.46
C PRO A 130 -11.77 -2.92 -6.34
N SER A 131 -11.73 -2.74 -7.67
CA SER A 131 -11.50 -3.81 -8.65
C SER A 131 -10.02 -4.18 -8.82
N LEU A 132 -9.11 -3.32 -8.36
CA LEU A 132 -7.67 -3.55 -8.49
C LEU A 132 -7.13 -4.58 -7.51
N SER A 133 -5.97 -5.13 -7.87
CA SER A 133 -5.10 -5.94 -7.00
C SER A 133 -3.65 -5.55 -7.28
N LEU A 134 -2.76 -5.78 -6.32
CA LEU A 134 -1.35 -5.52 -6.52
C LEU A 134 -0.75 -6.63 -7.40
N PRO A 135 -0.18 -6.34 -8.59
CA PRO A 135 0.45 -7.36 -9.40
C PRO A 135 1.74 -7.88 -8.75
N CYS A 136 2.12 -9.10 -9.08
CA CYS A 136 3.44 -9.62 -8.79
C CYS A 136 4.38 -9.44 -9.99
N TRP A 137 5.67 -9.37 -9.71
CA TRP A 137 6.72 -9.43 -10.72
C TRP A 137 7.51 -10.71 -10.51
N ASP A 138 7.45 -11.62 -11.48
CA ASP A 138 8.36 -12.76 -11.52
C ASP A 138 9.68 -12.32 -12.16
N SER A 139 10.66 -12.03 -11.32
CA SER A 139 12.01 -11.62 -11.71
C SER A 139 12.86 -12.78 -12.25
N THR A 140 12.44 -14.02 -12.03
CA THR A 140 13.16 -15.19 -12.55
C THR A 140 13.07 -15.29 -14.07
N LEU A 141 12.04 -14.70 -14.66
CA LEU A 141 11.89 -14.59 -16.12
C LEU A 141 12.95 -13.65 -16.72
N ASP A 142 13.23 -12.52 -16.08
CA ASP A 142 14.26 -11.57 -16.55
C ASP A 142 15.67 -12.13 -16.36
N ASN A 143 15.90 -12.82 -15.24
CA ASN A 143 17.20 -13.42 -14.93
C ASN A 143 17.59 -14.55 -15.91
N ARG A 144 16.64 -15.06 -16.71
CA ARG A 144 16.90 -16.06 -17.75
C ARG A 144 17.26 -15.46 -19.11
N LEU A 145 17.14 -14.15 -19.28
CA LEU A 145 17.57 -13.46 -20.49
C LEU A 145 19.11 -13.39 -20.56
N ASN A 146 19.66 -13.34 -21.77
CA ASN A 146 21.11 -13.12 -21.96
C ASN A 146 21.57 -11.79 -21.32
N ASN A 147 20.70 -10.77 -21.37
CA ASN A 147 20.85 -9.53 -20.65
C ASN A 147 19.50 -9.18 -19.98
N PRO A 148 19.40 -9.21 -18.63
CA PRO A 148 18.15 -8.90 -17.93
C PRO A 148 17.58 -7.50 -18.19
N ARG A 149 18.40 -6.55 -18.68
CA ARG A 149 17.95 -5.20 -19.06
C ARG A 149 17.10 -5.20 -20.33
N ASP A 150 17.13 -6.26 -21.11
CA ASP A 150 16.33 -6.39 -22.34
C ASP A 150 14.88 -6.82 -22.03
N SER A 151 14.50 -6.87 -20.76
CA SER A 151 13.13 -7.16 -20.35
C SER A 151 12.14 -6.12 -20.88
N ILE A 152 10.98 -6.62 -21.32
CA ILE A 152 9.83 -5.80 -21.72
C ILE A 152 9.36 -4.84 -20.60
N LEU A 153 9.65 -5.16 -19.34
CA LEU A 153 9.31 -4.31 -18.18
C LEU A 153 10.01 -2.95 -18.19
N PHE A 154 11.09 -2.81 -18.96
CA PHE A 154 11.84 -1.56 -19.08
C PHE A 154 11.58 -0.86 -20.42
N THR A 155 10.41 -1.10 -21.02
CA THR A 155 9.95 -0.52 -22.28
C THR A 155 8.56 0.08 -22.11
N ASP A 156 8.07 0.84 -23.08
CA ASP A 156 6.71 1.41 -23.04
C ASP A 156 5.59 0.37 -23.21
N GLN A 157 5.92 -0.91 -23.38
CA GLN A 157 4.96 -1.99 -23.56
C GLN A 157 4.39 -2.54 -22.25
N VAL A 158 4.98 -2.24 -21.09
CA VAL A 158 4.49 -2.59 -19.75
C VAL A 158 4.70 -1.40 -18.82
#